data_AF-A0A4W5MVK6-F1
#
_entry.id   AF-A0A4W5MVK6-F1
#
_cell.length_a   1.000
_cell.length_b   1.000
_cell.length_c   1.000
_cell.angle_alpha   90.00
_cell.angle_beta   90.00
_cell.angle_gamma   90.00
#
_symmetry.space_group_name_H-M   'P 1'
#
loop_
_entity.id
_entity.type
_entity.pdbx_description
1 polymer ?
#
loop_
_entity_poly.entity_id
_entity_poly.type
_entity_poly.pdbx_seq_one_letter_code
_entity_poly.pdbx_strand_id
1 'polypeptide(L)'
;MVRSIGKTMVQGKNYGPQITVKRISTRGRKCKPIFVQIARQVVKLNASDLRLPSRAWKVKLVGEGADDAGGVFDDTITEMCQELETGVVDLLIPSPNATAEVGYNRDRFLLSPSACLDEQLLQFKFLGILMGVAIRTKKPLDLHLAPLVWKQLCCIPLVLEDLEEVDLLYVQTLNSILHIEDSGITEDNFNEVIVVFLQLKVRSYDIGMMRRGKESQRSLEESDGSHPFSFGFNTGTDMDGEI
;
A
#
# COMPACT_ATOMS: atom_id res chain seq x y z
N MET A 1 -1.27 -24.74 -18.08
CA MET A 1 -0.87 -23.98 -16.86
C MET A 1 -0.52 -24.87 -15.67
N VAL A 2 -1.40 -25.80 -15.24
CA VAL A 2 -1.16 -26.67 -14.06
C VAL A 2 0.13 -27.49 -14.15
N ARG A 3 0.43 -28.08 -15.32
CA ARG A 3 1.65 -28.89 -15.55
C ARG A 3 2.94 -28.05 -15.53
N SER A 4 2.87 -26.77 -15.89
CA SER A 4 4.03 -25.88 -15.98
C SER A 4 4.43 -25.34 -14.61
N ILE A 5 3.43 -24.98 -13.79
CA ILE A 5 3.65 -24.48 -12.43
C ILE A 5 4.35 -25.55 -11.59
N GLY A 6 3.82 -26.78 -11.55
CA GLY A 6 4.39 -27.87 -10.75
C GLY A 6 5.85 -28.20 -11.08
N LYS A 7 6.28 -28.03 -12.34
CA LYS A 7 7.69 -28.24 -12.76
C LYS A 7 8.66 -27.19 -12.23
N THR A 8 8.17 -26.01 -11.86
CA THR A 8 8.99 -24.90 -11.34
C THR A 8 9.02 -24.81 -9.82
N MET A 9 8.38 -25.77 -9.14
CA MET A 9 8.23 -25.80 -7.70
C MET A 9 9.22 -26.77 -7.07
N VAL A 10 9.74 -26.38 -5.92
CA VAL A 10 10.58 -27.24 -5.09
C VAL A 10 9.69 -28.29 -4.45
N GLN A 11 9.95 -29.55 -4.78
CA GLN A 11 9.24 -30.69 -4.21
C GLN A 11 9.96 -31.19 -2.94
N GLY A 12 9.22 -31.85 -2.04
CA GLY A 12 9.78 -32.48 -0.84
C GLY A 12 10.08 -31.53 0.34
N LYS A 13 9.84 -30.22 0.22
CA LYS A 13 9.89 -29.27 1.34
C LYS A 13 8.47 -28.84 1.76
N ASN A 14 8.21 -28.86 3.06
CA ASN A 14 6.90 -28.54 3.64
C ASN A 14 6.68 -27.05 3.93
N TYR A 15 7.77 -26.28 4.07
CA TYR A 15 7.75 -24.84 4.32
C TYR A 15 9.05 -24.20 3.84
N GLY A 16 8.98 -22.91 3.50
CA GLY A 16 10.14 -22.12 3.10
C GLY A 16 10.90 -21.50 4.28
N PRO A 17 11.76 -20.51 4.04
CA PRO A 17 12.53 -19.87 5.10
C PRO A 17 11.65 -19.32 6.23
N GLN A 18 12.19 -19.23 7.45
CA GLN A 18 11.44 -18.69 8.59
C GLN A 18 11.42 -17.16 8.54
N ILE A 19 10.24 -16.57 8.75
CA ILE A 19 9.98 -15.13 8.79
C ILE A 19 9.42 -14.78 10.14
N THR A 20 9.98 -13.76 10.78
CA THR A 20 9.57 -13.34 12.13
C THR A 20 8.60 -12.18 12.05
N VAL A 21 7.46 -12.28 12.73
CA VAL A 21 6.42 -11.23 12.74
C VAL A 21 6.09 -10.89 14.19
N LYS A 22 5.90 -9.61 14.47
CA LYS A 22 5.51 -9.12 15.78
C LYS A 22 4.21 -8.33 15.68
N ARG A 23 3.14 -8.82 16.32
CA ARG A 23 1.84 -8.12 16.40
C ARG A 23 1.67 -7.37 17.72
N ILE A 24 2.18 -7.94 18.81
CA ILE A 24 2.03 -7.36 20.15
C ILE A 24 3.09 -6.27 20.41
N SER A 25 2.63 -5.06 20.76
CA SER A 25 3.50 -3.99 21.23
C SER A 25 4.13 -4.38 22.56
N THR A 26 5.44 -4.18 22.67
CA THR A 26 6.17 -4.34 23.94
C THR A 26 6.84 -3.01 24.25
N ARG A 27 6.66 -2.48 25.46
CA ARG A 27 7.30 -1.23 25.91
C ARG A 27 6.88 0.01 25.09
N GLY A 28 5.59 0.13 24.77
CA GLY A 28 5.00 1.36 24.21
C GLY A 28 5.28 1.65 22.72
N ARG A 29 6.11 0.86 22.03
CA ARG A 29 6.38 1.05 20.59
C ARG A 29 5.29 0.44 19.72
N LYS A 30 4.65 1.24 18.87
CA LYS A 30 3.69 0.74 17.87
C LYS A 30 4.37 -0.31 16.96
N CYS A 31 3.69 -1.43 16.72
CA CYS A 31 4.15 -2.44 15.78
C CYS A 31 3.97 -1.91 14.36
N LYS A 32 4.94 -2.20 13.49
CA LYS A 32 4.79 -1.92 12.07
C LYS A 32 3.74 -2.88 11.47
N PRO A 33 3.06 -2.51 10.38
CA PRO A 33 2.15 -3.42 9.69
C PRO A 33 2.84 -4.73 9.31
N ILE A 34 2.11 -5.84 9.35
CA ILE A 34 2.61 -7.19 9.05
C ILE A 34 3.18 -7.24 7.64
N PHE A 35 2.49 -6.62 6.68
CA PHE A 35 2.95 -6.51 5.30
C PHE A 35 4.37 -5.91 5.24
N VAL A 36 4.60 -4.82 5.96
CA VAL A 36 5.91 -4.13 6.00
C VAL A 36 6.97 -4.99 6.69
N GLN A 37 6.61 -5.71 7.76
CA GLN A 37 7.54 -6.61 8.47
C GLN A 37 7.98 -7.79 7.59
N ILE A 38 7.04 -8.42 6.89
CA ILE A 38 7.31 -9.56 6.02
C ILE A 38 8.04 -9.11 4.75
N ALA A 39 7.64 -8.00 4.13
CA ALA A 39 8.27 -7.45 2.92
C ALA A 39 9.80 -7.30 3.08
N ARG A 40 10.24 -6.70 4.20
CA ARG A 40 11.67 -6.47 4.49
C ARG A 40 12.49 -7.75 4.62
N GLN A 41 11.87 -8.87 5.00
CA GLN A 41 12.54 -10.15 5.15
C GLN A 41 12.46 -10.96 3.84
N VAL A 42 11.28 -11.06 3.24
CA VAL A 42 11.03 -11.91 2.06
C VAL A 42 11.73 -11.41 0.81
N VAL A 43 11.81 -10.08 0.60
CA VAL A 43 12.47 -9.50 -0.58
C VAL A 43 13.97 -9.83 -0.66
N LYS A 44 14.59 -10.20 0.47
CA LYS A 44 16.00 -10.59 0.57
C LYS A 44 16.24 -12.08 0.31
N LEU A 45 15.19 -12.88 0.25
CA LEU A 45 15.29 -14.32 0.03
C LEU A 45 15.52 -14.64 -1.45
N ASN A 46 16.13 -15.80 -1.70
CA ASN A 46 16.22 -16.32 -3.06
C ASN A 46 14.84 -16.73 -3.56
N ALA A 47 14.49 -16.29 -4.77
CA ALA A 47 13.18 -16.59 -5.35
C ALA A 47 12.91 -18.10 -5.49
N SER A 48 13.94 -18.95 -5.59
CA SER A 48 13.80 -20.42 -5.61
C SER A 48 13.23 -20.98 -4.31
N ASP A 49 13.57 -20.39 -3.17
CA ASP A 49 13.16 -20.88 -1.85
C ASP A 49 11.69 -20.62 -1.55
N LEU A 50 11.07 -19.70 -2.29
CA LEU A 50 9.66 -19.33 -2.18
C LEU A 50 8.74 -20.16 -3.10
N ARG A 51 9.30 -20.97 -4.01
CA ARG A 51 8.53 -21.74 -5.01
C ARG A 51 8.02 -23.06 -4.43
N LEU A 52 7.20 -22.98 -3.38
CA LEU A 52 6.68 -24.14 -2.65
C LEU A 52 5.18 -24.34 -2.86
N PRO A 53 4.66 -25.58 -2.73
CA PRO A 53 3.27 -25.93 -3.04
C PRO A 53 2.24 -25.48 -2.03
N SER A 54 2.67 -25.18 -0.80
CA SER A 54 1.75 -24.83 0.29
C SER A 54 2.19 -23.56 0.99
N ARG A 55 3.40 -23.54 1.57
CA ARG A 55 3.91 -22.43 2.36
C ARG A 55 5.22 -21.92 1.79
N ALA A 56 5.20 -20.71 1.25
CA ALA A 56 6.38 -20.06 0.71
C ALA A 56 7.39 -19.65 1.80
N TRP A 57 6.92 -19.49 3.05
CA TRP A 57 7.73 -19.26 4.25
C TRP A 57 7.03 -19.81 5.49
N LYS A 58 7.77 -19.98 6.59
CA LYS A 58 7.22 -20.33 7.91
C LYS A 58 7.11 -19.07 8.77
N VAL A 59 5.93 -18.76 9.30
CA VAL A 59 5.76 -17.58 10.16
C VAL A 59 6.11 -17.91 11.60
N LYS A 60 6.89 -17.05 12.27
CA LYS A 60 7.14 -17.10 13.70
C LYS A 60 6.62 -15.83 14.37
N LEU A 61 5.55 -15.97 15.15
CA LEU A 61 4.97 -14.86 15.90
C LEU A 61 5.73 -14.63 17.21
N VAL A 62 6.28 -13.43 17.37
CA VAL A 62 7.06 -13.06 18.55
C VAL A 62 6.14 -12.79 19.73
N GLY A 63 6.33 -13.55 20.81
CA GLY A 63 5.61 -13.34 22.08
C GLY A 63 4.25 -14.04 22.17
N GLU A 64 3.83 -14.74 21.12
CA GLU A 64 2.50 -15.36 21.07
C GLU A 64 2.53 -16.88 21.30
N GLY A 65 3.71 -17.47 21.52
CA GLY A 65 3.87 -18.92 21.77
C GLY A 65 3.42 -19.84 20.62
N ALA A 66 2.92 -19.26 19.53
CA ALA A 66 2.42 -19.96 18.35
C ALA A 66 3.59 -20.39 17.47
N ASP A 67 3.65 -21.69 17.19
CA ASP A 67 4.54 -22.28 16.21
C ASP A 67 3.69 -22.74 15.00
N ASP A 68 4.06 -22.29 13.80
CA ASP A 68 3.21 -22.37 12.60
C ASP A 68 2.90 -23.81 12.17
N ALA A 69 1.63 -24.21 12.38
CA ALA A 69 1.03 -25.45 11.89
C ALA A 69 0.20 -25.25 10.59
N GLY A 70 0.41 -24.15 9.86
CA GLY A 70 -0.26 -23.83 8.59
C GLY A 70 -1.30 -22.72 8.66
N GLY A 71 -2.03 -22.60 9.78
CA GLY A 71 -3.04 -21.53 9.97
C GLY A 71 -2.40 -20.14 10.03
N VAL A 72 -1.30 -20.00 10.76
CA VAL A 72 -0.63 -18.70 10.96
C VAL A 72 -0.18 -18.07 9.63
N PHE A 73 0.30 -18.88 8.69
CA PHE A 73 0.65 -18.38 7.36
C PHE A 73 -0.56 -17.77 6.63
N ASP A 74 -1.68 -18.49 6.58
CA ASP A 74 -2.90 -18.03 5.90
C ASP A 74 -3.52 -16.81 6.63
N ASP A 75 -3.49 -16.79 7.97
CA ASP A 75 -3.94 -15.67 8.79
C ASP A 75 -3.14 -14.40 8.47
N THR A 76 -1.81 -14.50 8.41
CA THR A 76 -0.98 -13.33 8.07
C THR A 76 -1.18 -12.84 6.64
N ILE A 77 -1.50 -13.72 5.68
CA ILE A 77 -1.86 -13.27 4.32
C ILE A 77 -3.16 -12.48 4.35
N THR A 78 -4.16 -12.96 5.08
CA THR A 78 -5.45 -12.27 5.24
C THR A 78 -5.27 -10.89 5.88
N GLU A 79 -4.49 -10.81 6.96
CA GLU A 79 -4.17 -9.54 7.63
C GLU A 79 -3.42 -8.58 6.69
N MET A 80 -2.47 -9.08 5.89
CA MET A 80 -1.77 -8.27 4.88
C MET A 80 -2.69 -7.70 3.81
N CYS A 81 -3.68 -8.47 3.32
CA CYS A 81 -4.66 -7.96 2.37
C CYS A 81 -5.51 -6.84 2.98
N GLN A 82 -5.96 -7.02 4.23
CA GLN A 82 -6.71 -6.00 4.96
C GLN A 82 -5.87 -4.74 5.17
N GLU A 83 -4.60 -4.86 5.54
CA GLU A 83 -3.68 -3.71 5.70
C GLU A 83 -3.54 -2.88 4.41
N LEU A 84 -3.59 -3.54 3.24
CA LEU A 84 -3.54 -2.87 1.94
C LEU A 84 -4.85 -2.13 1.61
N GLU A 85 -6.00 -2.79 1.77
CA GLU A 85 -7.30 -2.19 1.41
C GLU A 85 -7.78 -1.13 2.40
N THR A 86 -7.42 -1.24 3.68
CA THR A 86 -7.73 -0.23 4.70
C THR A 86 -6.82 1.00 4.65
N GLY A 87 -5.78 0.98 3.81
CA GLY A 87 -4.81 2.07 3.68
C GLY A 87 -3.81 2.17 4.86
N VAL A 88 -3.70 1.13 5.69
CA VAL A 88 -2.62 1.02 6.69
C VAL A 88 -1.26 0.98 5.99
N VAL A 89 -1.22 0.36 4.81
CA VAL A 89 -0.08 0.34 3.90
C VAL A 89 -0.47 1.08 2.62
N ASP A 90 0.15 2.23 2.38
CA ASP A 90 -0.20 3.12 1.25
C ASP A 90 0.45 2.68 -0.07
N LEU A 91 0.00 1.54 -0.58
CA LEU A 91 0.31 1.05 -1.93
C LEU A 91 -0.91 1.06 -2.84
N LEU A 92 -2.11 1.08 -2.27
CA LEU A 92 -3.38 1.04 -2.99
C LEU A 92 -4.18 2.32 -2.72
N ILE A 93 -4.95 2.73 -3.71
CA ILE A 93 -5.92 3.81 -3.60
C ILE A 93 -7.29 3.30 -4.09
N PRO A 94 -8.40 3.75 -3.48
CA PRO A 94 -9.72 3.49 -4.07
C PRO A 94 -9.78 4.10 -5.47
N SER A 95 -10.55 3.51 -6.38
CA SER A 95 -10.78 4.09 -7.70
C SER A 95 -11.41 5.49 -7.58
N PRO A 96 -11.17 6.39 -8.56
CA PRO A 96 -11.90 7.66 -8.62
C PRO A 96 -13.42 7.47 -8.58
N ASN A 97 -13.94 6.46 -9.28
CA ASN A 97 -15.34 6.04 -9.23
C ASN A 97 -15.81 5.68 -7.81
N ALA A 98 -15.00 4.95 -7.03
CA ALA A 98 -15.28 4.66 -5.63
C ALA A 98 -15.36 5.96 -4.80
N THR A 99 -14.38 6.85 -4.98
CA THR A 99 -14.31 8.12 -4.22
C THR A 99 -15.45 9.08 -4.56
N ALA A 100 -15.91 9.06 -5.81
CA ALA A 100 -17.00 9.90 -6.30
C ALA A 100 -18.38 9.22 -6.22
N GLU A 101 -18.43 7.93 -5.84
CA GLU A 101 -19.64 7.11 -5.76
C GLU A 101 -20.43 6.97 -7.07
N VAL A 102 -19.75 7.12 -8.22
CA VAL A 102 -20.33 7.06 -9.58
C VAL A 102 -19.63 6.02 -10.45
N GLY A 103 -20.26 5.61 -11.54
CA GLY A 103 -19.68 4.66 -12.50
C GLY A 103 -19.56 3.22 -11.97
N TYR A 104 -18.72 2.44 -12.63
CA TYR A 104 -18.45 1.04 -12.28
C TYR A 104 -17.27 0.91 -11.30
N ASN A 105 -17.05 -0.31 -10.78
CA ASN A 105 -15.88 -0.65 -9.96
C ASN A 105 -15.66 0.28 -8.73
N ARG A 106 -16.76 0.66 -8.08
CA ARG A 106 -16.78 1.52 -6.87
C ARG A 106 -16.26 0.82 -5.61
N ASP A 107 -16.09 -0.50 -5.67
CA ASP A 107 -15.51 -1.36 -4.64
C ASP A 107 -14.05 -1.73 -4.94
N ARG A 108 -13.43 -1.10 -5.96
CA ARG A 108 -12.11 -1.52 -6.46
C ARG A 108 -10.99 -0.55 -6.17
N PHE A 109 -9.79 -1.11 -6.07
CA PHE A 109 -8.55 -0.41 -5.82
C PHE A 109 -7.64 -0.34 -7.04
N LEU A 110 -6.89 0.77 -7.13
CA LEU A 110 -5.79 1.01 -8.06
C LEU A 110 -4.45 1.00 -7.30
N LEU A 111 -3.35 0.85 -8.03
CA LEU A 111 -2.01 1.07 -7.46
C LEU A 111 -1.79 2.56 -7.23
N SER A 112 -1.19 2.93 -6.10
CA SER A 112 -0.89 4.31 -5.74
C SER A 112 0.22 4.88 -6.64
N PRO A 113 -0.07 5.86 -7.53
CA PRO A 113 0.94 6.42 -8.43
C PRO A 113 1.95 7.31 -7.71
N SER A 114 1.63 7.76 -6.48
CA SER A 114 2.52 8.56 -5.63
C SER A 114 3.47 7.72 -4.77
N ALA A 115 3.30 6.40 -4.75
CA ALA A 115 4.07 5.50 -3.89
C ALA A 115 5.48 5.19 -4.47
N CYS A 116 6.30 6.24 -4.57
CA CYS A 116 7.59 6.21 -5.25
C CYS A 116 8.80 6.16 -4.30
N LEU A 117 8.59 6.13 -2.98
CA LEU A 117 9.68 6.04 -2.01
C LEU A 117 10.35 4.66 -2.07
N ASP A 118 11.65 4.57 -1.76
CA ASP A 118 12.40 3.30 -1.80
C ASP A 118 11.75 2.18 -0.98
N GLU A 119 11.21 2.52 0.19
CA GLU A 119 10.48 1.56 1.03
C GLU A 119 9.18 1.09 0.37
N GLN A 120 8.46 1.97 -0.36
CA GLN A 120 7.25 1.62 -1.10
C GLN A 120 7.58 0.78 -2.35
N LEU A 121 8.69 1.07 -3.04
CA LEU A 121 9.15 0.24 -4.16
C LEU A 121 9.54 -1.17 -3.70
N LEU A 122 10.17 -1.29 -2.53
CA LEU A 122 10.43 -2.59 -1.89
C LEU A 122 9.13 -3.32 -1.56
N GLN A 123 8.13 -2.59 -1.07
CA GLN A 123 6.80 -3.11 -0.77
C GLN A 123 6.05 -3.57 -2.03
N PHE A 124 6.11 -2.83 -3.15
CA PHE A 124 5.57 -3.27 -4.44
C PHE A 124 6.26 -4.53 -4.94
N LYS A 125 7.59 -4.63 -4.80
CA LYS A 125 8.32 -5.87 -5.11
C LYS A 125 7.80 -7.03 -4.28
N PHE A 126 7.52 -6.81 -3.00
CA PHE A 126 6.90 -7.84 -2.15
C PHE A 126 5.47 -8.17 -2.58
N LEU A 127 4.64 -7.19 -2.94
CA LEU A 127 3.29 -7.43 -3.46
C LEU A 127 3.31 -8.37 -4.68
N GLY A 128 4.26 -8.16 -5.60
CA GLY A 128 4.46 -9.07 -6.73
C GLY A 128 4.88 -10.49 -6.33
N ILE A 129 5.73 -10.63 -5.30
CA ILE A 129 6.06 -11.95 -4.73
C ILE A 129 4.80 -12.60 -4.14
N LEU A 130 4.01 -11.85 -3.39
CA LEU A 130 2.78 -12.33 -2.75
C LEU A 130 1.76 -12.83 -3.78
N MET A 131 1.55 -12.09 -4.87
CA MET A 131 0.74 -12.52 -6.01
C MET A 131 1.29 -13.80 -6.65
N GLY A 132 2.60 -13.88 -6.84
CA GLY A 132 3.25 -15.09 -7.36
C GLY A 132 3.09 -16.31 -6.45
N VAL A 133 3.10 -16.11 -5.13
CA VAL A 133 2.81 -17.16 -4.14
C VAL A 133 1.35 -17.62 -4.26
N ALA A 134 0.40 -16.68 -4.27
CA ALA A 134 -1.03 -16.98 -4.40
C ALA A 134 -1.36 -17.81 -5.65
N ILE A 135 -0.78 -17.45 -6.80
CA ILE A 135 -0.92 -18.19 -8.07
C ILE A 135 -0.38 -19.63 -7.93
N ARG A 136 0.77 -19.80 -7.26
CA ARG A 136 1.43 -21.11 -7.11
C ARG A 136 0.72 -22.03 -6.13
N THR A 137 0.24 -21.49 -5.02
CA THR A 137 -0.48 -22.24 -3.99
C THR A 137 -1.96 -22.44 -4.34
N LYS A 138 -2.46 -21.73 -5.36
CA LYS A 138 -3.88 -21.67 -5.74
C LYS A 138 -4.76 -21.16 -4.61
N LYS A 139 -4.22 -20.29 -3.76
CA LYS A 139 -4.95 -19.57 -2.72
C LYS A 139 -5.06 -18.11 -3.14
N PRO A 140 -6.23 -17.65 -3.60
CA PRO A 140 -6.38 -16.27 -4.05
C PRO A 140 -6.14 -15.29 -2.90
N LEU A 141 -5.60 -14.13 -3.23
CA LEU A 141 -5.56 -13.00 -2.30
C LEU A 141 -6.92 -12.33 -2.31
N ASP A 142 -7.44 -12.00 -1.13
CA ASP A 142 -8.63 -11.18 -0.98
C ASP A 142 -8.30 -9.69 -1.24
N LEU A 143 -7.93 -9.40 -2.48
CA LEU A 143 -7.56 -8.06 -2.96
C LEU A 143 -8.47 -7.67 -4.13
N HIS A 144 -9.28 -6.64 -3.93
CA HIS A 144 -10.29 -6.15 -4.86
C HIS A 144 -9.69 -5.13 -5.85
N LEU A 145 -8.65 -5.52 -6.60
CA LEU A 145 -8.04 -4.65 -7.61
C LEU A 145 -8.95 -4.48 -8.83
N ALA A 146 -8.94 -3.28 -9.42
CA ALA A 146 -9.72 -2.98 -10.62
C ALA A 146 -9.24 -3.78 -11.85
N PRO A 147 -10.12 -4.13 -12.81
CA PRO A 147 -9.77 -4.83 -14.05
C PRO A 147 -8.57 -4.23 -14.80
N LEU A 148 -8.50 -2.90 -14.84
CA LEU A 148 -7.41 -2.14 -15.44
C LEU A 148 -6.03 -2.53 -14.88
N VAL A 149 -5.91 -2.77 -13.57
CA VAL A 149 -4.63 -3.18 -12.94
C VAL A 149 -4.19 -4.54 -13.45
N TRP A 150 -5.12 -5.49 -13.57
CA TRP A 150 -4.82 -6.83 -14.08
C TRP A 150 -4.42 -6.80 -15.56
N LYS A 151 -5.07 -5.96 -16.37
CA LYS A 151 -4.69 -5.74 -17.77
C LYS A 151 -3.25 -5.21 -17.87
N GLN A 152 -2.89 -4.21 -17.06
CA GLN A 152 -1.54 -3.65 -17.02
C GLN A 152 -0.48 -4.70 -16.64
N LEU A 153 -0.74 -5.50 -15.60
CA LEU A 153 0.16 -6.58 -15.16
C LEU A 153 0.37 -7.66 -16.24
N CYS A 154 -0.65 -7.93 -17.04
CA CYS A 154 -0.60 -8.86 -18.15
C CYS A 154 -0.08 -8.24 -19.46
N CYS A 155 0.35 -6.97 -19.44
CA CYS A 155 0.76 -6.21 -20.62
C CYS A 155 -0.32 -6.16 -21.72
N ILE A 156 -1.60 -6.16 -21.33
CA ILE A 156 -2.73 -5.99 -22.23
C ILE A 156 -2.93 -4.49 -22.46
N PRO A 157 -2.98 -4.02 -23.72
CA PRO A 157 -3.26 -2.62 -24.03
C PRO A 157 -4.59 -2.18 -23.43
N LEU A 158 -4.60 -0.98 -22.83
CA LEU A 158 -5.81 -0.37 -22.28
C LEU A 158 -6.56 0.38 -23.37
N VAL A 159 -7.89 0.37 -23.27
CA VAL A 159 -8.81 1.15 -24.11
C VAL A 159 -9.53 2.21 -23.29
N LEU A 160 -10.28 3.11 -23.92
CA LEU A 160 -10.95 4.21 -23.22
C LEU A 160 -11.97 3.70 -22.18
N GLU A 161 -12.66 2.61 -22.50
CA GLU A 161 -13.64 1.96 -21.63
C GLU A 161 -13.00 1.48 -20.31
N ASP A 162 -11.72 1.06 -20.35
CA ASP A 162 -10.99 0.66 -19.14
C ASP A 162 -10.77 1.83 -18.18
N LEU A 163 -10.59 3.04 -18.74
CA LEU A 163 -10.44 4.26 -17.96
C LEU A 163 -11.80 4.70 -17.40
N GLU A 164 -12.86 4.64 -18.20
CA GLU A 164 -14.23 4.98 -17.77
C GLU A 164 -14.71 4.08 -16.62
N GLU A 165 -14.35 2.80 -16.68
CA GLU A 165 -14.63 1.81 -15.64
C GLU A 165 -14.06 2.17 -14.26
N VAL A 166 -13.04 3.04 -14.18
CA VAL A 166 -12.41 3.45 -12.92
C VAL A 166 -12.52 4.96 -12.65
N ASP A 167 -12.73 5.78 -13.69
CA ASP A 167 -12.86 7.24 -13.64
C ASP A 167 -13.80 7.78 -14.72
N LEU A 168 -15.11 7.55 -14.52
CA LEU A 168 -16.18 7.96 -15.42
C LEU A 168 -16.19 9.48 -15.64
N LEU A 169 -16.08 10.25 -14.55
CA LEU A 169 -16.14 11.70 -14.62
C LEU A 169 -14.98 12.28 -15.42
N TYR A 170 -13.79 11.70 -15.29
CA TYR A 170 -12.65 12.11 -16.10
C TYR A 170 -12.88 11.85 -17.59
N VAL A 171 -13.40 10.68 -17.97
CA VAL A 171 -13.70 10.37 -19.38
C VAL A 171 -14.79 11.30 -19.94
N GLN A 172 -15.86 11.54 -19.19
CA GLN A 172 -16.90 12.49 -19.60
C GLN A 172 -16.31 13.89 -19.82
N THR A 173 -15.44 14.31 -18.91
CA THR A 173 -14.77 15.60 -18.95
C THR A 173 -13.84 15.72 -20.16
N LEU A 174 -13.09 14.67 -20.52
CA LEU A 174 -12.29 14.62 -21.75
C LEU A 174 -13.17 14.69 -23.01
N ASN A 175 -14.28 13.96 -23.05
CA ASN A 175 -15.21 13.98 -24.18
C ASN A 175 -15.80 15.38 -24.38
N SER A 176 -16.13 16.10 -23.29
CA SER A 176 -16.61 17.48 -23.38
C SER A 176 -15.55 18.44 -23.94
N ILE A 177 -14.25 18.23 -23.69
CA ILE A 177 -13.19 19.01 -24.36
C ILE A 177 -13.14 18.68 -25.84
N LEU A 178 -13.14 17.38 -26.16
CA LEU A 178 -12.96 16.93 -27.53
C LEU A 178 -14.08 17.45 -28.45
N HIS A 179 -15.29 17.56 -27.90
CA HIS A 179 -16.50 18.03 -28.57
C HIS A 179 -16.94 19.42 -28.08
N ILE A 180 -15.98 20.28 -27.73
CA ILE A 180 -16.26 21.61 -27.17
C ILE A 180 -17.10 22.49 -28.11
N GLU A 181 -16.87 22.37 -29.42
CA GLU A 181 -17.60 23.08 -30.47
C GLU A 181 -19.07 22.64 -30.55
N ASP A 182 -19.34 21.35 -30.33
CA ASP A 182 -20.69 20.78 -30.29
C ASP A 182 -21.44 21.17 -29.01
N SER A 183 -20.69 21.56 -27.98
CA SER A 183 -21.21 21.85 -26.63
C SER A 183 -21.66 23.31 -26.45
N GLY A 184 -21.50 24.16 -27.47
CA GLY A 184 -21.85 25.58 -27.39
C GLY A 184 -20.96 26.38 -26.44
N ILE A 185 -19.77 25.88 -26.15
CA ILE A 185 -18.79 26.56 -25.27
C ILE A 185 -18.13 27.69 -26.07
N THR A 186 -18.25 28.92 -25.55
CA THR A 186 -17.69 30.16 -26.11
C THR A 186 -16.57 30.68 -25.21
N GLU A 187 -15.81 31.68 -25.68
CA GLU A 187 -14.76 32.32 -24.87
C GLU A 187 -15.29 32.83 -23.52
N ASP A 188 -16.54 33.30 -23.49
CA ASP A 188 -17.18 33.85 -22.29
C ASP A 188 -17.52 32.80 -21.23
N ASN A 189 -17.81 31.55 -21.62
CA ASN A 189 -18.25 30.47 -20.72
C ASN A 189 -17.17 29.38 -20.50
N PHE A 190 -16.04 29.48 -21.20
CA PHE A 190 -14.92 28.54 -21.09
C PHE A 190 -14.38 28.39 -19.66
N ASN A 191 -14.44 29.46 -18.87
CA ASN A 191 -13.99 29.45 -17.47
C ASN A 191 -14.77 28.44 -16.61
N GLU A 192 -16.06 28.23 -16.86
CA GLU A 192 -16.89 27.29 -16.10
C GLU A 192 -16.45 25.84 -16.29
N VAL A 193 -15.93 25.54 -17.49
CA VAL A 193 -15.40 24.21 -17.84
C VAL A 193 -14.00 24.03 -17.24
N ILE A 194 -13.15 25.06 -17.29
CA ILE A 194 -11.80 25.10 -16.65
C ILE A 194 -11.85 24.83 -15.15
N VAL A 195 -12.81 25.39 -14.42
CA VAL A 195 -12.90 25.17 -12.97
C VAL A 195 -13.08 23.69 -12.66
N VAL A 196 -13.92 22.96 -13.43
CA VAL A 196 -14.09 21.51 -13.27
C VAL A 196 -12.79 20.74 -13.56
N PHE A 197 -12.04 21.12 -14.61
CA PHE A 197 -10.75 20.51 -14.94
C PHE A 197 -9.69 20.68 -13.84
N LEU A 198 -9.58 21.90 -13.30
CA LEU A 198 -8.63 22.19 -12.23
C LEU A 198 -9.05 21.49 -10.93
N GLN A 199 -10.34 21.39 -10.62
CA GLN A 199 -10.83 20.64 -9.46
C GLN A 199 -10.45 19.15 -9.52
N LEU A 200 -10.52 18.52 -10.71
CA LEU A 200 -10.15 17.11 -10.88
C LEU A 200 -8.64 16.88 -10.74
N LYS A 201 -7.81 17.79 -11.27
CA LYS A 201 -6.36 17.75 -11.10
C LYS A 201 -5.98 18.00 -9.64
N VAL A 202 -6.58 19.01 -9.00
CA VAL A 202 -6.39 19.32 -7.58
C VAL A 202 -6.86 18.16 -6.71
N ARG A 203 -7.97 17.45 -6.98
CA ARG A 203 -8.34 16.23 -6.23
C ARG A 203 -7.29 15.12 -6.33
N SER A 204 -6.70 14.89 -7.50
CA SER A 204 -5.57 13.95 -7.63
C SER A 204 -4.33 14.38 -6.84
N TYR A 205 -4.03 15.69 -6.78
CA TYR A 205 -2.90 16.24 -6.01
C TYR A 205 -3.18 16.37 -4.51
N ASP A 206 -4.41 16.69 -4.09
CA ASP A 206 -4.86 16.84 -2.70
C ASP A 206 -4.99 15.50 -2.00
N ILE A 207 -5.38 14.42 -2.71
CA ILE A 207 -5.22 13.06 -2.18
C ILE A 207 -3.74 12.81 -1.84
N GLY A 208 -2.80 13.29 -2.68
CA GLY A 208 -1.36 13.23 -2.41
C GLY A 208 -0.86 14.18 -1.31
N MET A 209 -1.45 15.38 -1.15
CA MET A 209 -1.04 16.39 -0.16
C MET A 209 -1.69 16.21 1.21
N MET A 210 -2.98 15.87 1.30
CA MET A 210 -3.64 15.55 2.58
C MET A 210 -3.01 14.32 3.25
N ARG A 211 -2.51 13.36 2.47
CA ARG A 211 -1.74 12.22 3.01
C ARG A 211 -0.35 12.63 3.48
N ARG A 212 0.35 13.49 2.74
CA ARG A 212 1.64 14.06 3.17
C ARG A 212 1.53 14.86 4.47
N GLY A 213 0.43 15.61 4.63
CA GLY A 213 0.10 16.31 5.87
C GLY A 213 -0.13 15.36 7.05
N LYS A 214 -0.80 14.23 6.83
CA LYS A 214 -0.97 13.17 7.84
C LYS A 214 0.34 12.47 8.18
N GLU A 215 1.24 12.24 7.22
CA GLU A 215 2.58 11.69 7.47
C GLU A 215 3.45 12.68 8.25
N SER A 216 3.44 13.97 7.89
CA SER A 216 4.16 15.02 8.62
C SER A 216 3.65 15.21 10.04
N GLN A 217 2.33 15.21 10.26
CA GLN A 217 1.73 15.22 11.61
C GLN A 217 2.08 13.96 12.40
N ARG A 218 2.03 12.77 11.78
CA ARG A 218 2.38 11.52 12.44
C ARG A 218 3.88 11.46 12.82
N SER A 219 4.77 12.06 12.02
CA SER A 219 6.20 12.19 12.35
C SER A 219 6.49 13.26 13.41
N LEU A 220 5.67 14.33 13.50
CA LEU A 220 5.78 15.35 14.55
C LEU A 220 5.27 14.82 15.90
N GLU A 221 4.14 14.10 15.89
CA GLU A 221 3.60 13.43 17.08
C GLU A 221 4.51 12.30 17.60
N GLU A 222 5.29 11.65 16.73
CA GLU A 222 6.32 10.69 17.14
C GLU A 222 7.57 11.36 17.73
N SER A 223 7.78 12.67 17.50
CA SER A 223 8.94 13.43 18.02
C SER A 223 8.68 14.14 19.37
N ASP A 224 7.42 14.45 19.70
CA ASP A 224 7.03 15.14 20.94
C ASP A 224 6.75 14.17 22.13
N GLY A 225 6.92 12.86 21.91
CA GLY A 225 6.61 11.82 22.90
C GLY A 225 7.73 11.47 23.90
N SER A 226 8.86 12.19 23.94
CA SER A 226 9.96 11.86 24.85
C SER A 226 10.52 13.04 25.66
N HIS A 227 10.11 13.02 26.94
CA HIS A 227 10.69 13.62 28.14
C HIS A 227 10.53 15.14 28.42
N PRO A 228 10.10 15.51 29.64
CA PRO A 228 10.07 16.89 30.09
C PRO A 228 11.49 17.39 30.34
N PHE A 229 11.84 18.55 29.76
CA PHE A 229 13.03 19.29 30.16
C PHE A 229 12.87 19.73 31.63
N SER A 230 13.53 19.01 32.54
CA SER A 230 13.74 19.47 33.90
C SER A 230 14.78 20.58 33.90
N PHE A 231 14.36 21.82 34.11
CA PHE A 231 15.26 22.91 34.50
C PHE A 231 15.74 22.63 35.93
N GLY A 232 16.96 22.10 36.06
CA GLY A 232 17.65 21.99 37.35
C GLY A 232 18.24 23.35 37.73
N PHE A 233 17.64 24.01 38.73
CA PHE A 233 18.29 25.07 39.48
C PHE A 233 19.43 24.45 40.30
N ASN A 234 20.67 24.85 40.03
CA ASN A 234 21.81 24.49 40.86
C ASN A 234 22.06 25.65 41.84
N THR A 235 21.67 25.46 43.10
CA THR A 235 22.05 26.31 44.23
C THR A 235 23.33 25.74 44.83
N GLY A 236 24.42 26.51 44.79
CA GLY A 236 25.68 26.15 45.43
C GLY A 236 26.56 27.38 45.64
N THR A 237 26.59 27.83 46.89
CA THR A 237 27.27 28.99 47.46
C THR A 237 28.79 28.81 47.61
N ASP A 238 29.51 29.92 47.37
CA ASP A 238 30.71 30.47 48.02
C ASP A 238 31.98 29.62 48.26
N MET A 239 33.13 30.14 47.81
CA MET A 239 34.11 30.73 48.75
C MET A 239 35.19 31.58 48.05
N ASP A 240 35.61 32.60 48.79
CA ASP A 240 36.53 33.71 48.53
C ASP A 240 37.99 33.35 48.21
N GLY A 241 38.76 34.33 47.70
CA GLY A 241 40.22 34.30 47.80
C GLY A 241 40.97 35.24 46.86
N GLU A 242 41.41 36.36 47.40
CA GLU A 242 42.31 37.39 46.83
C GLU A 242 43.68 36.89 46.33
N ILE A 243 44.19 37.64 45.33
CA ILE A 243 45.56 37.77 44.76
C ILE A 243 46.15 36.55 44.01
#